data_AF-J2TNA6-F1
#
_entry.id   AF-J2TNA6-F1
#
_cell.length_a   1.000
_cell.length_b   1.000
_cell.length_c   1.000
_cell.angle_alpha   90.00
_cell.angle_beta   90.00
_cell.angle_gamma   90.00
#
_symmetry.space_group_name_H-M   'P 1'
#
loop_
_entity.id
_entity.type
_entity.pdbx_description
1 polymer ?
#
loop_
_entity_poly.entity_id
_entity_poly.type
_entity_poly.pdbx_seq_one_letter_code
_entity_poly.pdbx_strand_id
1 'polypeptide(L)'
;MPEFLLCCVEDTFLVTGRGLVIAPGFPASAYRFDANQQVRVVRPDGERFECGAFFQIPFQSPPAKVLSFFCTLPAVTNESVPMGSEIWLLGKAESEVKVLGGA
;
A
#
# COMPACT_ATOMS: atom_id res chain seq x y z
N MET A 1 18.69 1.36 -5.79
CA MET A 1 17.39 1.21 -6.49
C MET A 1 16.54 2.40 -6.10
N PRO A 2 15.72 2.96 -7.01
CA PRO A 2 14.80 4.03 -6.62
C PRO A 2 13.82 3.51 -5.57
N GLU A 3 13.50 4.35 -4.61
CA GLU A 3 12.44 4.11 -3.63
C GLU A 3 11.80 5.45 -3.27
N PHE A 4 10.51 5.42 -2.91
CA PHE A 4 9.82 6.60 -2.41
C PHE A 4 8.80 6.23 -1.34
N LEU A 5 8.56 7.17 -0.43
CA LEU A 5 7.55 7.03 0.61
C LEU A 5 6.17 7.05 -0.02
N LEU A 6 5.44 5.94 0.13
CA LEU A 6 4.11 5.79 -0.42
C LEU A 6 3.04 6.31 0.54
N CYS A 7 3.09 5.90 1.81
CA CYS A 7 2.24 6.45 2.87
C CYS A 7 2.83 6.18 4.26
N CYS A 8 2.30 6.90 5.25
CA CYS A 8 2.33 6.49 6.64
C CYS A 8 1.06 5.68 6.94
N VAL A 9 1.21 4.58 7.67
CA VAL A 9 0.13 3.66 8.03
C VAL A 9 -0.77 4.33 9.06
N GLU A 10 -2.02 4.56 8.68
CA GLU A 10 -3.06 5.14 9.54
C GLU A 10 -3.84 4.05 10.28
N ASP A 11 -4.05 2.90 9.65
CA ASP A 11 -4.74 1.75 10.23
C ASP A 11 -4.36 0.46 9.48
N THR A 12 -4.64 -0.70 10.08
CA THR A 12 -4.38 -2.02 9.49
C THR A 12 -5.52 -2.99 9.74
N PHE A 13 -5.84 -3.81 8.74
CA PHE A 13 -6.91 -4.79 8.82
C PHE A 13 -6.41 -6.16 8.34
N LEU A 14 -6.30 -7.13 9.24
CA LEU A 14 -6.02 -8.50 8.86
C LEU A 14 -7.29 -9.14 8.26
N VAL A 15 -7.24 -9.46 6.97
CA VAL A 15 -8.32 -10.17 6.28
C VAL A 15 -7.90 -11.62 6.08
N THR A 16 -8.60 -12.55 6.74
CA THR A 16 -8.33 -13.98 6.63
C THR A 16 -8.32 -14.42 5.16
N GLY A 17 -7.24 -15.11 4.76
CA GLY A 17 -7.05 -15.58 3.38
C GLY A 17 -6.57 -14.52 2.37
N ARG A 18 -6.37 -13.26 2.79
CA ARG A 18 -5.76 -12.21 1.95
C ARG A 18 -4.48 -11.64 2.54
N GLY A 19 -4.43 -11.48 3.86
CA GLY A 19 -3.32 -10.88 4.59
C GLY A 19 -3.65 -9.50 5.14
N LEU A 20 -2.61 -8.74 5.46
CA LEU A 20 -2.73 -7.46 6.13
C LEU A 20 -3.02 -6.33 5.14
N VAL A 21 -4.19 -5.73 5.22
CA VAL A 21 -4.55 -4.56 4.43
C VAL A 21 -4.10 -3.30 5.16
N ILE A 22 -3.45 -2.39 4.44
CA ILE A 22 -2.95 -1.12 4.95
C ILE A 22 -3.88 0.03 4.54
N ALA A 23 -4.14 0.94 5.50
CA ALA A 23 -4.75 2.24 5.24
C ALA A 23 -3.71 3.37 5.39
N PRO A 24 -3.82 4.48 4.62
CA PRO A 24 -4.93 4.81 3.72
C PRO A 24 -4.90 4.03 2.40
N GLY A 25 -6.04 3.94 1.74
CA GLY A 25 -6.12 3.49 0.35
C GLY A 25 -5.62 4.57 -0.62
N PHE A 26 -5.23 4.16 -1.82
CA PHE A 26 -4.64 5.05 -2.84
C PHE A 26 -5.64 5.31 -3.97
N PRO A 27 -6.18 6.53 -4.12
CA PRO A 27 -7.15 6.83 -5.15
C PRO A 27 -6.63 6.51 -6.56
N ALA A 28 -7.41 5.79 -7.35
CA ALA A 28 -7.05 5.38 -8.71
C ALA A 28 -6.93 6.58 -9.68
N SER A 29 -7.45 7.74 -9.32
CA SER A 29 -7.25 9.00 -10.03
C SER A 29 -5.85 9.60 -9.83
N ALA A 30 -5.16 9.24 -8.75
CA ALA A 30 -3.85 9.77 -8.38
C ALA A 30 -2.73 8.73 -8.44
N TYR A 31 -3.07 7.44 -8.47
CA TYR A 31 -2.10 6.35 -8.44
C TYR A 31 -2.43 5.25 -9.43
N ARG A 32 -1.39 4.61 -9.96
CA ARG A 32 -1.46 3.41 -10.77
C ARG A 32 -0.37 2.42 -10.34
N PHE A 33 -0.79 1.23 -9.93
CA PHE A 33 0.13 0.17 -9.51
C PHE A 33 0.00 -1.03 -10.44
N ASP A 34 1.12 -1.73 -10.66
CA ASP A 34 1.04 -3.14 -11.06
C ASP A 34 0.59 -3.97 -9.85
N ALA A 35 -0.06 -5.11 -10.10
CA ALA A 35 -0.70 -5.88 -9.05
C ALA A 35 0.28 -6.33 -7.95
N ASN A 36 1.50 -6.76 -8.31
CA ASN A 36 2.54 -7.12 -7.35
C ASN A 36 3.63 -6.05 -7.32
N GLN A 37 4.01 -5.63 -6.12
CA GLN A 37 5.09 -4.68 -5.86
C GLN A 37 5.98 -5.17 -4.74
N GLN A 38 7.21 -4.67 -4.68
CA GLN A 38 8.07 -4.87 -3.51
C GLN A 38 8.04 -3.60 -2.66
N VAL A 39 7.84 -3.76 -1.35
CA VAL A 39 7.81 -2.64 -0.40
C VAL A 39 8.78 -2.86 0.75
N ARG A 40 9.27 -1.77 1.31
CA ARG A 40 9.92 -1.74 2.63
C ARG A 40 8.95 -1.14 3.63
N VAL A 41 8.77 -1.83 4.74
CA VAL A 41 8.08 -1.31 5.92
C VAL A 41 9.14 -0.77 6.87
N VAL A 42 8.97 0.46 7.34
CA VAL A 42 9.76 1.06 8.43
C VAL A 42 8.85 1.25 9.62
N ARG A 43 9.09 0.52 10.70
CA ARG A 43 8.30 0.61 11.93
C ARG A 43 8.66 1.88 12.71
N PRO A 44 7.78 2.39 13.60
CA PRO A 44 8.05 3.58 14.42
C PRO A 44 9.26 3.43 15.35
N ASP A 45 9.60 2.20 15.74
CA ASP A 45 10.79 1.87 16.54
C ASP A 45 12.10 1.85 15.71
N GLY A 46 12.00 2.08 14.40
CA GLY A 46 13.11 2.11 13.45
C GLY A 46 13.45 0.78 12.81
N GLU A 47 12.82 -0.33 13.23
CA GLU A 47 12.99 -1.64 12.59
C GLU A 47 12.46 -1.61 11.15
N ARG A 48 13.10 -2.36 10.25
CA ARG A 48 12.78 -2.36 8.82
C ARG A 48 12.78 -3.77 8.27
N PHE A 49 11.83 -4.05 7.40
CA PHE A 49 11.82 -5.29 6.63
C PHE A 49 11.22 -5.06 5.25
N GLU A 50 11.54 -5.95 4.31
CA GLU A 50 11.04 -5.90 2.94
C GLU A 50 10.08 -7.07 2.71
N CYS A 51 9.01 -6.83 1.98
CA CYS A 51 8.03 -7.86 1.63
C CYS A 51 7.33 -7.55 0.31
N GLY A 52 6.68 -8.57 -0.24
CA GLY A 52 5.79 -8.41 -1.39
C GLY A 52 4.46 -7.79 -0.95
N ALA A 53 3.99 -6.81 -1.72
CA ALA A 53 2.71 -6.16 -1.55
C ALA A 53 1.84 -6.38 -2.79
N PHE A 54 0.54 -6.60 -2.56
CA PHE A 54 -0.47 -6.71 -3.59
C PHE A 54 -1.35 -5.46 -3.61
N PHE A 55 -1.44 -4.79 -4.75
CA PHE A 55 -2.28 -3.60 -4.95
C PHE A 55 -3.47 -3.95 -5.82
N GLN A 56 -4.67 -3.75 -5.28
CA GLN A 56 -5.91 -4.04 -6.01
C GLN A 56 -7.03 -3.06 -5.65
N ILE A 57 -7.91 -2.78 -6.61
CA ILE A 57 -9.18 -2.11 -6.35
C ILE A 57 -10.21 -3.21 -6.04
N PRO A 58 -10.71 -3.33 -4.79
CA PRO A 58 -11.66 -4.37 -4.43
C PRO A 58 -12.97 -4.16 -5.18
N PHE A 59 -13.54 -5.27 -5.65
CA PHE A 59 -14.90 -5.26 -6.15
C PHE A 59 -15.86 -5.16 -4.97
N GLN A 60 -16.60 -4.05 -4.88
CA GLN A 60 -17.55 -3.81 -3.79
C GLN A 60 -18.92 -3.40 -4.34
N SER A 61 -19.98 -3.76 -3.60
CA SER A 61 -21.37 -3.40 -3.90
C SER A 61 -22.03 -2.76 -2.67
N PRO A 62 -22.62 -1.55 -2.80
CA PRO A 62 -22.67 -0.73 -4.01
C PRO A 62 -21.26 -0.24 -4.41
N PRO A 63 -21.04 0.12 -5.69
CA PRO A 63 -19.74 0.61 -6.15
C PRO A 63 -19.25 1.80 -5.32
N ALA A 64 -17.93 1.87 -5.12
CA ALA A 64 -17.31 3.00 -4.44
C ALA A 64 -17.58 4.30 -5.20
N LYS A 65 -17.82 5.40 -4.47
CA LYS A 65 -17.81 6.75 -5.07
C LYS A 65 -16.42 7.13 -5.59
N VAL A 66 -15.38 6.64 -4.92
CA VAL A 66 -13.98 6.81 -5.31
C VAL A 66 -13.33 5.44 -5.34
N LEU A 67 -12.80 5.04 -6.49
CA LEU A 67 -12.04 3.81 -6.62
C LEU A 67 -10.65 4.02 -6.03
N SER A 68 -10.24 3.15 -5.12
CA SER A 68 -8.92 3.18 -4.49
C SER A 68 -8.26 1.82 -4.55
N PHE A 69 -6.96 1.81 -4.81
CA PHE A 69 -6.11 0.66 -4.60
C PHE A 69 -5.89 0.47 -3.09
N PHE A 70 -6.01 -0.77 -2.64
CA PHE A 70 -5.61 -1.17 -1.31
C PHE A 70 -4.32 -1.98 -1.38
N CYS A 71 -3.36 -1.63 -0.54
CA CYS A 71 -2.14 -2.40 -0.35
C CYS A 71 -2.40 -3.54 0.62
N THR A 72 -2.14 -4.78 0.19
CA THR A 72 -2.24 -5.98 1.01
C THR A 72 -0.87 -6.63 1.14
N LEU A 73 -0.45 -6.95 2.36
CA LEU A 73 0.79 -7.66 2.68
C LEU A 73 0.42 -9.11 3.08
N PRO A 74 0.56 -10.10 2.18
CA PRO A 74 0.01 -11.45 2.40
C PRO A 74 0.70 -12.24 3.51
N ALA A 75 2.01 -12.00 3.71
CA ALA A 75 2.86 -12.77 4.62
C ALA A 75 3.12 -12.05 5.95
N VAL A 76 2.32 -11.04 6.29
CA VAL A 76 2.57 -10.11 7.39
C VAL A 76 1.35 -10.06 8.32
N THR A 77 1.57 -9.94 9.62
CA THR A 77 0.52 -9.82 10.65
C THR A 77 0.38 -8.37 11.14
N ASN A 78 -0.76 -8.02 11.75
CA ASN A 78 -0.99 -6.68 12.34
C ASN A 78 0.17 -6.23 13.25
N GLU A 79 0.72 -7.13 14.06
CA GLU A 79 1.80 -6.83 15.00
C GLU A 79 3.10 -6.42 14.31
N SER A 80 3.28 -6.83 13.04
CA SER A 80 4.47 -6.52 12.25
C SER A 80 4.42 -5.11 11.66
N VAL A 81 3.23 -4.51 11.52
CA VAL A 81 3.04 -3.17 10.94
C VAL A 81 2.12 -2.34 11.84
N PRO A 82 2.64 -1.81 12.95
CA PRO A 82 1.87 -0.91 13.80
C PRO A 82 1.51 0.40 13.07
N MET A 83 0.47 1.09 13.54
CA MET A 83 0.15 2.45 13.09
C MET A 83 1.37 3.37 13.22
N GLY A 84 1.53 4.29 12.27
CA GLY A 84 2.70 5.16 12.16
C GLY A 84 3.90 4.52 11.46
N SER A 85 3.83 3.24 11.07
CA SER A 85 4.82 2.66 10.17
C SER A 85 4.82 3.40 8.82
N GLU A 86 5.93 3.42 8.12
CA GLU A 86 6.06 3.97 6.78
C GLU A 86 6.13 2.84 5.75
N ILE A 87 5.38 2.98 4.65
CA ILE A 87 5.45 2.07 3.51
C ILE A 87 6.22 2.75 2.39
N TRP A 88 7.34 2.15 1.99
CA TRP A 88 8.20 2.63 0.92
C TRP A 88 8.10 1.69 -0.26
N LEU A 89 7.80 2.22 -1.45
CA LEU A 89 7.77 1.41 -2.67
C LEU A 89 9.18 1.27 -3.23
N LEU A 90 9.61 0.05 -3.53
CA LEU A 90 10.96 -0.25 -4.00
C LEU A 90 10.99 -0.49 -5.51
N GLY A 91 12.07 -0.05 -6.16
CA GLY A 91 12.34 -0.32 -7.57
C GLY A 91 11.52 0.51 -8.57
N LYS A 92 10.77 1.51 -8.09
CA LYS A 92 10.00 2.44 -8.92
C LYS A 92 10.22 3.88 -8.45
N ALA A 93 10.28 4.81 -9.39
CA ALA A 93 10.21 6.23 -9.10
C ALA A 93 8.75 6.67 -8.85
N GLU A 94 8.57 7.74 -8.08
CA GLU A 94 7.25 8.29 -7.76
C GLU A 94 6.46 8.66 -9.03
N SER A 95 7.13 9.21 -10.05
CA SER A 95 6.53 9.59 -11.34
C SER A 95 6.00 8.42 -12.17
N GLU A 96 6.43 7.19 -11.88
CA GLU A 96 5.93 5.99 -12.56
C GLU A 96 4.60 5.51 -12.00
N VAL A 97 4.28 5.91 -10.76
CA VAL A 97 3.15 5.42 -9.99
C VAL A 97 2.10 6.50 -9.79
N LYS A 98 2.52 7.73 -9.49
CA LYS A 98 1.61 8.86 -9.36
C LYS A 98 1.15 9.34 -10.74
N VAL A 99 -0.16 9.36 -10.92
CA VAL A 99 -0.79 9.95 -12.09
C VAL A 99 -0.93 11.43 -11.82
N LEU A 100 -0.13 12.26 -12.49
CA LEU A 100 -0.35 13.71 -12.52
C LEU A 100 -1.70 13.94 -13.17
N GLY A 101 -2.64 14.53 -12.43
CA GLY A 101 -4.05 14.65 -12.80
C GLY A 101 -4.23 15.06 -14.27
N GLY A 102 -4.82 14.16 -15.05
CA GLY A 102 -5.51 14.55 -16.27
C GLY A 102 -6.78 15.31 -15.86
N ALA A 103 -6.93 16.50 -16.44
CA ALA A 103 -8.01 17.48 -16.30
C ALA A 103 -9.40 16.93 -15.95
#